data_AF-A0A1A5DAN8-F1
#
_entry.id   AF-A0A1A5DAN8-F1
#
_cell.length_a   1.000
_cell.length_b   1.000
_cell.length_c   1.000
_cell.angle_alpha   90.00
_cell.angle_beta   90.00
_cell.angle_gamma   90.00
#
_symmetry.space_group_name_H-M   'P 1'
#
loop_
_entity.id
_entity.type
_entity.pdbx_description
1 polymer ?
#
loop_
_entity_poly.entity_id
_entity_poly.type
_entity_poly.pdbx_seq_one_letter_code
_entity_poly.pdbx_strand_id
1 'polypeptide(L)'
;MRAEVRLLGMLGTCLMLGACGSLLPSERAEVQSPFIDYQDAEHRYEQVVPGRTTRSQLLSLGFDPLTQGNAKMLSFIDVRLLFVQPNIPIDYLPDGLVTCLQAKDRCIGYSFDFNKTDSQRIGSFWADMFNFRKRRQVQGWSFRPVFVLIDDVVVHKVSNGEPNIRRVEDKKNPLGPLQGAGEYFSDKLK
;
A
#
# COMPACT_ATOMS: atom_id res chain seq x y z
N MET A 1 -11.55 -62.21 -4.64
CA MET A 1 -10.24 -61.60 -4.28
C MET A 1 -9.62 -60.74 -5.38
N ARG A 2 -9.46 -61.19 -6.64
CA ARG A 2 -8.81 -60.37 -7.70
C ARG A 2 -9.62 -59.14 -8.17
N ALA A 3 -10.95 -59.17 -8.09
CA ALA A 3 -11.81 -58.04 -8.48
C ALA A 3 -11.84 -56.93 -7.42
N GLU A 4 -11.95 -57.29 -6.14
CA GLU A 4 -11.87 -56.38 -4.97
C GLU A 4 -10.55 -55.58 -4.95
N VAL A 5 -9.41 -56.24 -5.25
CA VAL A 5 -8.09 -55.59 -5.30
C VAL A 5 -7.98 -54.62 -6.48
N ARG A 6 -8.63 -54.91 -7.62
CA ARG A 6 -8.67 -54.00 -8.78
C ARG A 6 -9.56 -52.79 -8.54
N LEU A 7 -10.68 -52.97 -7.84
CA LEU A 7 -11.58 -51.88 -7.49
C LEU A 7 -10.93 -50.94 -6.46
N LEU A 8 -10.23 -51.49 -5.47
CA LEU A 8 -9.49 -50.73 -4.46
C LEU A 8 -8.31 -49.95 -5.08
N GLY A 9 -7.59 -50.55 -6.05
CA GLY A 9 -6.53 -49.89 -6.80
C GLY A 9 -7.03 -48.74 -7.68
N MET A 10 -8.18 -48.92 -8.34
CA MET A 10 -8.77 -47.89 -9.20
C MET A 10 -9.33 -46.70 -8.40
N LEU A 11 -9.88 -46.95 -7.20
CA LEU A 11 -10.36 -45.91 -6.27
C LEU A 11 -9.19 -45.10 -5.67
N GLY A 12 -8.08 -45.76 -5.31
CA GLY A 12 -6.87 -45.10 -4.83
C GLY A 12 -6.21 -44.19 -5.89
N THR A 13 -6.29 -44.59 -7.16
CA THR A 13 -5.74 -43.79 -8.28
C THR A 13 -6.58 -42.53 -8.54
N CYS A 14 -7.91 -42.60 -8.38
CA CYS A 14 -8.79 -41.43 -8.52
C CYS A 14 -8.62 -40.41 -7.37
N LEU A 15 -8.35 -40.88 -6.15
CA LEU A 15 -8.09 -40.01 -4.98
C LEU A 15 -6.78 -39.23 -5.10
N MET A 16 -5.75 -39.80 -5.73
CA MET A 16 -4.46 -39.12 -5.95
C MET A 16 -4.51 -38.04 -7.05
N LEU A 17 -5.45 -38.12 -7.99
CA LEU A 17 -5.62 -37.14 -9.07
C LEU A 17 -6.43 -35.90 -8.64
N GLY A 18 -7.18 -35.97 -7.54
CA GLY A 18 -8.00 -34.86 -7.03
C GLY A 18 -7.25 -33.84 -6.16
N ALA A 19 -6.03 -34.16 -5.71
CA ALA A 19 -5.31 -33.36 -4.70
C ALA A 19 -4.52 -32.16 -5.27
N CYS A 20 -4.44 -31.97 -6.60
CA CYS A 20 -3.57 -30.95 -7.21
C CYS A 20 -4.23 -29.57 -7.42
N GLY A 21 -5.44 -29.34 -6.93
CA GLY A 21 -6.20 -28.11 -7.22
C GLY A 21 -5.97 -26.93 -6.26
N SER A 22 -5.50 -27.15 -5.03
CA SER A 22 -5.67 -26.17 -3.93
C SER A 22 -4.39 -25.49 -3.43
N LEU A 23 -3.25 -25.63 -4.10
CA LEU A 23 -1.96 -25.14 -3.60
C LEU A 23 -1.49 -23.88 -4.36
N LEU A 24 -2.39 -22.90 -4.48
CA LEU A 24 -2.04 -21.60 -5.06
C LEU A 24 -1.37 -20.72 -3.99
N PRO A 25 -0.18 -20.16 -4.25
CA PRO A 25 0.47 -19.26 -3.31
C PRO A 25 -0.31 -17.95 -3.20
N SER A 26 -0.58 -17.52 -1.97
CA SER A 26 -1.08 -16.20 -1.62
C SER A 26 0.07 -15.29 -1.19
N GLU A 27 0.01 -14.01 -1.55
CA GLU A 27 1.00 -13.02 -1.17
C GLU A 27 0.28 -11.88 -0.43
N ARG A 28 0.71 -11.58 0.79
CA ARG A 28 0.19 -10.45 1.56
C ARG A 28 1.28 -9.39 1.66
N ALA A 29 0.98 -8.20 1.14
CA ALA A 29 1.84 -7.03 1.26
C ALA A 29 1.14 -6.04 2.19
N GLU A 30 1.64 -5.98 3.42
CA GLU A 30 1.12 -5.11 4.47
C GLU A 30 2.21 -4.12 4.88
N VAL A 31 1.95 -2.84 4.67
CA VAL A 31 2.69 -1.80 5.35
C VAL A 31 2.16 -1.75 6.78
N GLN A 32 3.06 -1.77 7.76
CA GLN A 32 2.68 -1.64 9.16
C GLN A 32 1.98 -0.28 9.37
N SER A 33 0.66 -0.33 9.54
CA SER A 33 -0.20 0.81 9.83
C SER A 33 -0.84 0.61 11.20
N PRO A 34 -0.99 1.68 12.01
CA PRO A 34 -1.71 1.62 13.28
C PRO A 34 -3.24 1.52 13.10
N PHE A 35 -3.73 1.54 11.86
CA PHE A 35 -5.16 1.55 11.54
C PHE A 35 -5.64 0.20 11.03
N ILE A 36 -6.86 -0.16 11.41
CA ILE A 36 -7.47 -1.43 11.03
C ILE A 36 -7.91 -1.40 9.56
N ASP A 37 -8.62 -0.34 9.19
CA ASP A 37 -9.18 -0.11 7.87
C ASP A 37 -9.13 1.39 7.49
N TYR A 38 -9.66 1.69 6.30
CA TYR A 38 -9.72 3.06 5.79
C TYR A 38 -10.55 3.97 6.71
N GLN A 39 -11.67 3.46 7.23
CA GLN A 39 -12.59 4.23 8.05
C GLN A 39 -11.98 4.59 9.41
N ASP A 40 -11.22 3.68 10.03
CA ASP A 40 -10.46 3.98 11.26
C ASP A 40 -9.43 5.09 11.02
N ALA A 41 -8.69 5.01 9.91
CA ALA A 41 -7.73 6.04 9.53
C ALA A 41 -8.39 7.40 9.27
N GLU A 42 -9.52 7.41 8.53
CA GLU A 42 -10.30 8.62 8.24
C GLU A 42 -10.89 9.23 9.51
N HIS A 43 -11.48 8.42 10.39
CA HIS A 43 -12.07 8.89 11.64
C HIS A 43 -11.02 9.54 12.55
N ARG A 44 -9.83 8.95 12.68
CA ARG A 44 -8.73 9.56 13.46
C ARG A 44 -8.17 10.81 12.80
N TYR A 45 -8.13 10.83 11.46
CA TYR A 45 -7.77 12.03 10.70
C TYR A 45 -8.75 13.18 10.95
N GLU A 46 -10.06 12.90 11.03
CA GLU A 46 -11.10 13.90 11.30
C GLU A 46 -10.91 14.58 12.67
N GLN A 47 -10.46 13.83 13.69
CA GLN A 47 -10.20 14.35 15.03
C GLN A 47 -9.08 15.42 15.07
N VAL A 48 -8.22 15.49 14.05
CA VAL A 48 -7.20 16.53 13.93
C VAL A 48 -7.84 17.85 13.50
N VAL A 49 -7.86 18.85 14.37
CA VAL A 49 -8.43 20.18 14.09
C VAL A 49 -7.30 21.20 13.90
N PRO A 50 -7.12 21.76 12.69
CA PRO A 50 -6.14 22.82 12.45
C PRO A 50 -6.33 24.01 13.41
N GLY A 51 -5.21 24.56 13.88
CA GLY A 51 -5.15 25.64 14.88
C GLY A 51 -5.41 25.20 16.33
N ARG A 52 -5.72 23.92 16.58
CA ARG A 52 -6.00 23.40 17.93
C ARG A 52 -5.20 22.16 18.28
N THR A 53 -5.09 21.21 17.35
CA THR A 53 -4.40 19.95 17.61
C THR A 53 -2.90 20.16 17.69
N THR A 54 -2.32 19.72 18.81
CA THR A 54 -0.87 19.75 19.03
C THR A 54 -0.18 18.56 18.37
N ARG A 55 1.14 18.62 18.23
CA ARG A 55 1.95 17.51 17.74
C ARG A 55 1.76 16.29 18.62
N SER A 56 1.83 16.44 19.94
CA SER A 56 1.63 15.33 20.88
C SER A 56 0.27 14.64 20.71
N GLN A 57 -0.80 15.42 20.49
CA GLN A 57 -2.12 14.87 20.19
C GLN A 57 -2.13 14.15 18.84
N LEU A 58 -1.52 14.74 17.81
CA LEU A 58 -1.38 14.12 16.49
C LEU A 58 -0.67 12.75 16.57
N LEU A 59 0.42 12.66 17.34
CA LEU A 59 1.12 11.40 17.59
C LEU A 59 0.21 10.40 18.31
N SER A 60 -0.53 10.83 19.34
CA SER A 60 -1.44 9.94 20.09
C SER A 60 -2.61 9.40 19.26
N LEU A 61 -3.00 10.12 18.20
CA LEU A 61 -4.00 9.66 17.23
C LEU A 61 -3.45 8.59 16.30
N GLY A 62 -2.15 8.29 16.38
CA GLY A 62 -1.51 7.36 15.49
C GLY A 62 -1.05 8.02 14.20
N PHE A 63 -0.62 9.29 14.23
CA PHE A 63 0.14 9.91 13.13
C PHE A 63 1.53 10.32 13.61
N ASP A 64 2.39 9.32 13.82
CA ASP A 64 3.74 9.51 14.35
C ASP A 64 4.80 9.09 13.31
N PRO A 65 5.59 10.06 12.80
CA PRO A 65 6.54 9.78 11.73
C PRO A 65 7.77 8.97 12.17
N LEU A 66 7.99 8.82 13.48
CA LEU A 66 9.15 8.08 14.00
C LEU A 66 8.80 6.62 14.30
N THR A 67 7.56 6.34 14.67
CA THR A 67 7.12 4.99 15.04
C THR A 67 6.39 4.27 13.91
N GLN A 68 5.89 4.98 12.90
CA GLN A 68 5.10 4.39 11.83
C GLN A 68 5.91 4.20 10.56
N GLY A 69 5.70 3.05 9.91
CA GLY A 69 6.27 2.79 8.60
C GLY A 69 5.75 3.78 7.56
N ASN A 70 6.60 4.13 6.59
CA ASN A 70 6.25 4.97 5.43
C ASN A 70 5.79 6.40 5.75
N ALA A 71 6.27 6.96 6.85
CA ALA A 71 6.17 8.39 7.09
C ALA A 71 7.38 9.15 6.50
N LYS A 72 7.15 10.40 6.08
CA LYS A 72 8.21 11.34 5.73
C LYS A 72 8.00 12.65 6.47
N MET A 73 9.06 13.13 7.10
CA MET A 73 9.14 14.49 7.58
C MET A 73 9.50 15.41 6.42
N LEU A 74 8.70 16.47 6.25
CA LEU A 74 8.82 17.45 5.19
C LEU A 74 9.41 18.73 5.78
N SER A 75 10.47 19.23 5.16
CA SER A 75 10.99 20.57 5.44
C SER A 75 10.05 21.63 4.85
N PHE A 76 10.29 22.90 5.19
CA PHE A 76 9.62 24.03 4.56
C PHE A 76 9.70 23.99 3.02
N ILE A 77 10.86 23.57 2.46
CA ILE A 77 11.03 23.47 1.00
C ILE A 77 10.13 22.39 0.42
N ASP A 78 10.03 21.24 1.09
CA ASP A 78 9.16 20.13 0.66
C ASP A 78 7.68 20.52 0.73
N VAL A 79 7.26 21.18 1.81
CA VAL A 79 5.89 21.70 1.96
C VAL A 79 5.58 22.71 0.85
N ARG A 80 6.50 23.64 0.58
CA ARG A 80 6.33 24.60 -0.51
C ARG A 80 6.19 23.91 -1.87
N LEU A 81 7.03 22.93 -2.17
CA LEU A 81 6.97 22.18 -3.44
C LEU A 81 5.69 21.34 -3.57
N LEU A 82 5.15 20.87 -2.45
CA LEU A 82 3.93 20.05 -2.44
C LEU A 82 2.66 20.89 -2.71
N PHE A 83 2.58 22.11 -2.19
CA PHE A 83 1.36 22.91 -2.25
C PHE A 83 1.42 24.10 -3.21
N VAL A 84 2.60 24.65 -3.50
CA VAL A 84 2.75 25.84 -4.33
C VAL A 84 3.07 25.42 -5.76
N GLN A 85 2.05 25.47 -6.61
CA GLN A 85 2.22 25.26 -8.05
C GLN A 85 2.78 26.52 -8.72
N PRO A 86 3.59 26.38 -9.78
CA PRO A 86 4.04 27.52 -10.56
C PRO A 86 2.82 28.24 -11.17
N ASN A 87 2.85 29.57 -11.16
CA ASN A 87 1.82 30.45 -11.73
C ASN A 87 0.45 30.45 -11.04
N ILE A 88 0.31 29.82 -9.87
CA ILE A 88 -0.89 30.00 -9.02
C ILE A 88 -0.57 31.07 -7.97
N PRO A 89 -1.36 32.15 -7.88
CA PRO A 89 -1.11 33.17 -6.88
C PRO A 89 -1.40 32.64 -5.46
N ILE A 90 -0.67 33.19 -4.48
CA ILE A 90 -0.61 32.69 -3.09
C ILE A 90 -1.97 32.81 -2.38
N ASP A 91 -2.83 33.73 -2.83
CA ASP A 91 -4.19 33.95 -2.32
C ASP A 91 -5.14 32.77 -2.55
N TYR A 92 -4.84 31.85 -3.48
CA TYR A 92 -5.58 30.60 -3.64
C TYR A 92 -5.20 29.54 -2.61
N LEU A 93 -4.11 29.73 -1.86
CA LEU A 93 -3.71 28.79 -0.82
C LEU A 93 -4.54 28.99 0.44
N PRO A 94 -4.96 27.89 1.10
CA PRO A 94 -5.56 27.95 2.43
C PRO A 94 -4.72 28.78 3.42
N ASP A 95 -5.38 29.56 4.28
CA ASP A 95 -4.73 30.47 5.24
C ASP A 95 -3.65 29.79 6.10
N GLY A 96 -3.88 28.54 6.51
CA GLY A 96 -2.92 27.74 7.28
C GLY A 96 -1.61 27.47 6.52
N LEU A 97 -1.68 27.28 5.20
CA LEU A 97 -0.50 27.12 4.35
C LEU A 97 0.21 28.45 4.13
N VAL A 98 -0.53 29.54 3.92
CA VAL A 98 0.06 30.89 3.80
C VAL A 98 0.84 31.24 5.09
N THR A 99 0.24 30.97 6.25
CA THR A 99 0.88 31.19 7.56
C THR A 99 2.12 30.32 7.72
N CYS A 100 2.06 29.04 7.33
CA CYS A 100 3.23 28.17 7.30
C CYS A 100 4.35 28.74 6.42
N LEU A 101 4.01 29.22 5.23
CA LEU A 101 5.01 29.73 4.29
C LEU A 101 5.72 30.97 4.84
N GLN A 102 5.01 31.81 5.59
CA GLN A 102 5.58 32.97 6.28
C GLN A 102 6.49 32.58 7.45
N ALA A 103 6.21 31.44 8.11
CA ALA A 103 6.97 30.94 9.26
C ALA A 103 8.31 30.26 8.91
N LYS A 104 8.58 30.00 7.62
CA LYS A 104 9.85 29.45 7.09
C LYS A 104 10.25 28.14 7.81
N ASP A 105 11.43 28.07 8.41
CA ASP A 105 12.01 26.86 9.02
C ASP A 105 11.19 26.31 10.20
N ARG A 106 10.30 27.12 10.79
CA ARG A 106 9.34 26.67 11.80
C ARG A 106 8.19 25.87 11.21
N CYS A 107 7.96 25.98 9.90
CA CYS A 107 6.99 25.17 9.21
C CYS A 107 7.59 23.84 8.76
N ILE A 108 6.97 22.77 9.24
CA ILE A 108 7.29 21.40 8.87
C ILE A 108 6.03 20.69 8.41
N GLY A 109 6.19 19.55 7.73
CA GLY A 109 5.08 18.67 7.41
C GLY A 109 5.36 17.22 7.79
N TYR A 110 4.29 16.46 8.00
CA TYR A 110 4.34 15.00 8.11
C TYR A 110 3.46 14.43 7.02
N SER A 111 4.05 13.62 6.14
CA SER A 111 3.30 12.86 5.13
C SER A 111 3.38 11.38 5.47
N PHE A 112 2.27 10.67 5.29
CA PHE A 112 2.19 9.24 5.56
C PHE A 112 1.65 8.51 4.34
N ASP A 113 2.06 7.26 4.17
CA ASP A 113 1.49 6.33 3.19
C ASP A 113 1.09 5.03 3.89
N PHE A 114 -0.16 5.00 4.34
CA PHE A 114 -0.77 3.79 4.91
C PHE A 114 -1.46 3.02 3.81
N ASN A 115 -1.05 1.77 3.62
CA ASN A 115 -1.71 0.87 2.69
C ASN A 115 -1.71 -0.55 3.22
N LYS A 116 -2.83 -1.24 2.99
CA LYS A 116 -2.97 -2.65 3.35
C LYS A 116 -3.59 -3.37 2.17
N THR A 117 -2.82 -4.27 1.58
CA THR A 117 -3.22 -5.00 0.38
C THR A 117 -3.07 -6.51 0.55
N ASP A 118 -4.13 -7.23 0.22
CA ASP A 118 -4.15 -8.68 0.12
C ASP A 118 -4.18 -9.06 -1.36
N SER A 119 -3.19 -9.81 -1.81
CA SER A 119 -3.07 -10.23 -3.20
C SER A 119 -3.23 -11.74 -3.29
N GLN A 120 -4.38 -12.17 -3.81
CA GLN A 120 -4.68 -13.57 -4.00
C GLN A 120 -4.41 -13.98 -5.45
N ARG A 121 -3.66 -15.08 -5.64
CA ARG A 121 -3.41 -15.63 -6.97
C ARG A 121 -4.64 -16.39 -7.44
N ILE A 122 -5.07 -16.12 -8.67
CA ILE A 122 -6.25 -16.76 -9.29
C ILE A 122 -5.81 -17.40 -10.59
N GLY A 123 -5.95 -18.73 -10.73
CA GLY A 123 -5.58 -19.43 -11.96
C GLY A 123 -5.46 -20.94 -11.82
N SER A 124 -5.11 -21.62 -12.92
CA SER A 124 -4.86 -23.07 -12.94
C SER A 124 -3.38 -23.36 -12.69
N PHE A 125 -3.08 -24.29 -11.78
CA PHE A 125 -1.72 -24.78 -11.47
C PHE A 125 -0.88 -25.16 -12.72
N TRP A 126 -1.50 -25.74 -13.75
CA TRP A 126 -0.79 -26.19 -14.96
C TRP A 126 -0.28 -25.07 -15.88
N ALA A 127 -0.99 -23.94 -15.97
CA ALA A 127 -0.50 -22.74 -16.68
C ALA A 127 0.63 -22.03 -15.89
N ASP A 128 0.68 -22.27 -14.57
CA ASP A 128 1.63 -21.67 -13.65
C ASP A 128 2.97 -22.42 -13.59
N MET A 129 3.00 -23.74 -13.82
CA MET A 129 4.25 -24.53 -13.81
C MET A 129 5.26 -24.06 -14.87
N PHE A 130 4.79 -23.51 -15.98
CA PHE A 130 5.64 -22.94 -17.03
C PHE A 130 5.70 -21.39 -17.00
N ASN A 131 5.17 -20.77 -15.94
CA ASN A 131 5.23 -19.32 -15.69
C ASN A 131 4.63 -18.42 -16.79
N PHE A 132 3.81 -18.95 -17.70
CA PHE A 132 3.34 -18.24 -18.90
C PHE A 132 2.35 -17.11 -18.62
N ARG A 133 1.59 -17.21 -17.51
CA ARG A 133 0.60 -16.20 -17.14
C ARG A 133 0.40 -16.20 -15.63
N LYS A 134 0.49 -15.04 -14.99
CA LYS A 134 0.16 -14.84 -13.58
C LYS A 134 -1.03 -13.90 -13.49
N ARG A 135 -2.12 -14.37 -12.90
CA ARG A 135 -3.27 -13.51 -12.59
C ARG A 135 -3.43 -13.39 -11.07
N ARG A 136 -3.59 -12.16 -10.59
CA ARG A 136 -3.76 -11.83 -9.17
C ARG A 136 -4.96 -10.92 -9.00
N GLN A 137 -5.71 -11.14 -7.94
CA GLN A 137 -6.72 -10.21 -7.47
C GLN A 137 -6.17 -9.50 -6.24
N VAL A 138 -6.04 -8.18 -6.37
CA VAL A 138 -5.56 -7.31 -5.31
C VAL A 138 -6.76 -6.63 -4.69
N GLN A 139 -6.88 -6.78 -3.37
CA GLN A 139 -7.88 -6.12 -2.55
C GLN A 139 -7.19 -5.32 -1.46
N GLY A 140 -7.74 -4.18 -1.07
CA GLY A 140 -7.12 -3.41 0.01
C GLY A 140 -7.65 -2.00 0.15
N TRP A 141 -6.89 -1.19 0.85
CA TRP A 141 -7.15 0.24 1.01
C TRP A 141 -5.84 1.01 1.07
N SER A 142 -5.90 2.32 0.78
CA SER A 142 -4.80 3.24 1.01
C SER A 142 -5.28 4.57 1.57
N PHE A 143 -4.52 5.15 2.48
CA PHE A 143 -4.79 6.44 3.10
C PHE A 143 -3.47 7.21 3.23
N ARG A 144 -3.42 8.40 2.62
CA ARG A 144 -2.23 9.25 2.53
C ARG A 144 -2.55 10.64 3.07
N PRO A 145 -2.46 10.84 4.39
CA PRO A 145 -2.61 12.14 5.01
C PRO A 145 -1.31 12.93 4.97
N VAL A 146 -1.45 14.25 4.86
CA VAL A 146 -0.39 15.22 5.07
C VAL A 146 -0.86 16.24 6.10
N PHE A 147 -0.04 16.43 7.13
CA PHE A 147 -0.23 17.45 8.15
C PHE A 147 0.88 18.49 8.02
N VAL A 148 0.52 19.76 8.15
CA VAL A 148 1.47 20.86 8.18
C VAL A 148 1.40 21.48 9.56
N LEU A 149 2.56 21.67 10.18
CA LEU A 149 2.68 22.16 11.54
C LEU A 149 3.56 23.40 11.55
N ILE A 150 3.22 24.34 12.44
CA ILE A 150 4.12 25.42 12.84
C ILE A 150 4.46 25.18 14.30
N ASP A 151 5.74 24.97 14.57
CA ASP A 151 6.25 24.47 15.85
C ASP A 151 5.50 23.18 16.27
N ASP A 152 4.60 23.29 17.24
CA ASP A 152 3.87 22.19 17.85
C ASP A 152 2.39 22.11 17.46
N VAL A 153 1.89 23.02 16.60
CA VAL A 153 0.45 23.08 16.28
C VAL A 153 0.22 22.76 14.81
N VAL A 154 -0.75 21.88 14.54
CA VAL A 154 -1.20 21.60 13.17
C VAL A 154 -1.91 22.83 12.62
N VAL A 155 -1.44 23.40 11.51
CA VAL A 155 -2.03 24.58 10.87
C VAL A 155 -2.79 24.24 9.60
N HIS A 156 -2.48 23.10 8.97
CA HIS A 156 -3.21 22.62 7.80
C HIS A 156 -3.16 21.10 7.75
N LYS A 157 -4.20 20.49 7.17
CA LYS A 157 -4.24 19.05 6.90
C LYS A 157 -4.91 18.81 5.56
N VAL A 158 -4.47 17.78 4.86
CA VAL A 158 -5.09 17.25 3.64
C VAL A 158 -4.93 15.73 3.64
N SER A 159 -5.87 15.01 3.04
CA SER A 159 -5.76 13.57 2.86
C SER A 159 -6.16 13.20 1.44
N ASN A 160 -5.61 12.09 0.96
CA ASN A 160 -6.12 11.39 -0.21
C ASN A 160 -6.02 9.89 0.04
N GLY A 161 -6.66 9.07 -0.79
CA GLY A 161 -6.64 7.63 -0.58
C GLY A 161 -7.62 6.89 -1.47
N GLU A 162 -7.64 5.57 -1.30
CA GLU A 162 -8.54 4.65 -1.97
C GLU A 162 -9.19 3.75 -0.91
N PRO A 163 -10.49 3.92 -0.61
CA PRO A 163 -11.15 3.16 0.47
C PRO A 163 -11.36 1.68 0.14
N ASN A 164 -11.47 1.33 -1.14
CA ASN A 164 -11.74 -0.03 -1.58
C ASN A 164 -11.02 -0.30 -2.90
N ILE A 165 -9.75 -0.70 -2.79
CA ILE A 165 -8.95 -1.15 -3.93
C ILE A 165 -9.47 -2.52 -4.34
N ARG A 166 -9.88 -2.66 -5.61
CA ARG A 166 -10.21 -3.94 -6.24
C ARG A 166 -9.63 -3.95 -7.64
N ARG A 167 -8.56 -4.71 -7.84
CA ARG A 167 -7.86 -4.79 -9.13
C ARG A 167 -7.59 -6.23 -9.50
N VAL A 168 -7.66 -6.52 -10.80
CA VAL A 168 -7.21 -7.79 -11.36
C VAL A 168 -5.97 -7.50 -12.20
N GLU A 169 -4.84 -8.03 -11.75
CA GLU A 169 -3.58 -7.95 -12.48
C GLU A 169 -3.42 -9.22 -13.31
N ASP A 170 -3.13 -9.08 -14.60
CA ASP A 170 -2.92 -10.21 -15.51
C ASP A 170 -1.59 -10.02 -16.26
N LYS A 171 -0.53 -10.63 -15.73
CA LYS A 171 0.81 -10.57 -16.32
C LYS A 171 1.03 -11.80 -17.20
N LYS A 172 1.22 -11.58 -18.50
CA LYS A 172 1.59 -12.63 -19.47
C LYS A 172 3.10 -12.65 -19.63
N ASN A 173 3.74 -13.80 -19.44
CA ASN A 173 5.16 -14.02 -19.71
C ASN A 173 5.29 -15.06 -20.85
N PRO A 174 5.13 -14.65 -22.11
CA PRO A 174 5.08 -15.59 -23.24
C PRO A 174 6.34 -16.45 -23.40
N LEU A 175 7.50 -16.03 -22.86
CA LEU A 175 8.76 -16.80 -22.90
C LEU A 175 9.02 -17.63 -21.63
N GLY A 176 8.07 -17.66 -20.68
CA GLY A 176 8.16 -18.50 -19.49
C GLY A 176 9.40 -18.20 -18.61
N PRO A 177 10.06 -19.21 -18.02
CA PRO A 177 11.21 -19.02 -17.13
C PRO A 177 12.42 -18.30 -17.76
N LEU A 178 12.56 -18.38 -19.08
CA LEU A 178 13.67 -17.75 -19.82
C LEU A 178 13.58 -16.22 -19.81
N GLN A 179 12.38 -15.67 -19.59
CA GLN A 179 12.14 -14.22 -19.57
C GLN A 179 12.66 -13.54 -18.28
N GLY A 180 12.78 -14.28 -17.17
CA GLY A 180 13.32 -13.75 -15.90
C GLY A 180 14.83 -13.97 -15.72
N ALA A 181 15.45 -14.85 -16.51
CA ALA A 181 16.88 -15.12 -16.42
C ALA A 181 17.72 -13.90 -16.83
N GLY A 182 17.24 -13.09 -17.80
CA GLY A 182 17.96 -11.90 -18.27
C GLY A 182 18.23 -10.84 -17.20
N GLU A 183 17.27 -10.58 -16.30
CA GLU A 183 17.43 -9.61 -15.20
C GLU A 183 18.42 -10.11 -14.14
N TYR A 184 18.40 -11.41 -13.82
CA TYR A 184 19.34 -11.99 -12.85
C TYR A 184 20.79 -12.02 -13.36
N PHE A 185 20.99 -12.21 -14.67
CA PHE A 185 22.31 -12.12 -15.28
C PHE A 185 22.80 -10.67 -15.42
N SER A 186 21.92 -9.69 -15.65
CA SER A 186 22.33 -8.27 -15.71
C SER A 186 22.69 -7.69 -14.35
N ASP A 187 22.01 -8.08 -13.27
CA ASP A 187 22.30 -7.59 -11.91
C ASP A 187 23.59 -8.18 -11.33
N LYS A 188 24.04 -9.34 -11.81
CA LYS A 188 25.34 -9.94 -11.43
C LYS A 188 26.52 -9.45 -12.28
N LEU A 189 26.26 -8.78 -13.40
CA LEU A 189 27.29 -8.22 -14.29
C LEU A 189 27.56 -6.73 -14.02
N LYS A 190 27.00 -6.19 -12.93
CA LYS A 190 27.21 -4.83 -12.45
C LYS A 190 27.94 -4.86 -11.11
#